data_AF-A0A9W6ZQG4-F1
#
_entry.id   AF-A0A9W6ZQG4-F1
#
_cell.length_a   1.000
_cell.length_b   1.000
_cell.length_c   1.000
_cell.angle_alpha   90.00
_cell.angle_beta   90.00
_cell.angle_gamma   90.00
#
_symmetry.space_group_name_H-M   'P 1'
#
loop_
_entity.id
_entity.type
_entity.pdbx_description
1 polymer ?
#
loop_
_entity_poly.entity_id
_entity_poly.type
_entity_poly.pdbx_seq_one_letter_code
_entity_poly.pdbx_strand_id
1 'polypeptide(L)'
;ETAIKGLHPLPDFFSQRIYSKITKNSPSYCTKKQWNTWSSENLDWDVGEVFFRTVKEDESEVIVKDDFIPIITSLLQTHPGLEFLSEHKEFQEKYTVTVIARIFYEVDKEGLGHLTRRMCRKRRVWEAFLRAGEEEDINKVMDFFSYEHFYVLYCRFWELDSDRDYKISRADLLKYGDHSLSHAIVDRIFENAPRPFGRRGGEEMGYEDFIYFMLSEENKQNEVAVRYWFECLDIDGDGVLSTMDMKSFYNVQSHRMQCLGHDVVPFEDVLCQMYDLIKPQGKDGVVVSDFLQPECDKVSGALFDALFNLNKYLQFESRDPFLERTKREDEFDNDWDRYACVDYNRLAMEEEQRE
;
A
#
# COMPACT_ATOMS: atom_id res chain seq x y z
N GLU A 1 -8.85 29.01 13.64
CA GLU A 1 -7.87 28.51 12.65
C GLU A 1 -6.89 29.56 12.14
N THR A 2 -7.30 30.80 11.81
CA THR A 2 -6.42 31.82 11.21
C THR A 2 -5.24 32.31 12.06
N ALA A 3 -5.22 32.01 13.36
CA ALA A 3 -4.23 32.56 14.29
C ALA A 3 -2.87 31.82 14.33
N ILE A 4 -2.78 30.62 13.73
CA ILE A 4 -1.61 29.74 13.87
C ILE A 4 -0.94 29.38 12.53
N LYS A 5 -1.60 29.68 11.40
CA LYS A 5 -1.05 29.48 10.06
C LYS A 5 0.36 30.10 9.95
N GLY A 6 1.32 29.30 9.47
CA GLY A 6 2.72 29.72 9.35
C GLY A 6 3.51 29.89 10.66
N LEU A 7 2.94 29.52 11.82
CA LEU A 7 3.65 29.54 13.11
C LEU A 7 4.24 28.18 13.51
N HIS A 8 4.05 27.15 12.69
CA HIS A 8 4.61 25.81 12.87
C HIS A 8 5.12 25.27 11.52
N PRO A 9 6.07 24.30 11.52
CA PRO A 9 6.66 23.81 10.28
C PRO A 9 5.78 22.84 9.48
N LEU A 10 4.62 22.42 10.02
CA LEU A 10 3.68 21.52 9.34
C LEU A 10 2.70 22.30 8.43
N PRO A 11 2.03 21.62 7.48
CA PRO A 11 0.99 22.22 6.64
C PRO A 11 -0.18 22.79 7.44
N ASP A 12 -0.90 23.74 6.83
CA ASP A 12 -2.03 24.42 7.47
C ASP A 12 -3.15 23.47 7.93
N PHE A 13 -3.37 22.34 7.26
CA PHE A 13 -4.37 21.35 7.66
C PHE A 13 -4.00 20.57 8.95
N PHE A 14 -2.80 20.78 9.52
CA PHE A 14 -2.49 20.35 10.90
C PHE A 14 -2.99 21.34 11.96
N SER A 15 -3.38 22.55 11.58
CA SER A 15 -3.71 23.63 12.52
C SER A 15 -4.80 23.20 13.51
N GLN A 16 -5.83 22.49 13.04
CA GLN A 16 -6.93 22.03 13.90
C GLN A 16 -6.45 20.99 14.93
N ARG A 17 -5.56 20.07 14.52
CA ARG A 17 -4.98 19.06 15.42
C ARG A 17 -4.03 19.69 16.43
N ILE A 18 -3.17 20.61 16.00
CA ILE A 18 -2.28 21.35 16.92
C ILE A 18 -3.11 22.16 17.92
N TYR A 19 -4.17 22.80 17.43
CA TYR A 19 -5.08 23.55 18.26
C TYR A 19 -5.77 22.66 19.32
N SER A 20 -6.25 21.47 18.94
CA SER A 20 -6.89 20.54 19.87
C SER A 20 -5.92 20.03 20.94
N LYS A 21 -4.66 19.78 20.57
CA LYS A 21 -3.57 19.44 21.50
C LYS A 21 -3.29 20.53 22.53
N ILE A 22 -3.17 21.78 22.09
CA ILE A 22 -2.86 22.90 22.98
C ILE A 22 -4.02 23.17 23.96
N THR A 23 -5.25 23.00 23.49
CA THR A 23 -6.45 23.29 24.28
C THR A 23 -6.96 22.10 25.08
N LYS A 24 -6.37 20.90 24.95
CA LYS A 24 -6.90 19.66 25.57
C LYS A 24 -8.40 19.48 25.33
N ASN A 25 -8.85 19.80 24.12
CA ASN A 25 -10.27 19.77 23.73
C ASN A 25 -11.21 20.67 24.58
N SER A 26 -10.73 21.79 25.16
CA SER A 26 -11.54 22.78 25.93
C SER A 26 -10.88 24.18 26.07
N PRO A 27 -11.56 25.34 25.94
CA PRO A 27 -12.65 25.76 25.06
C PRO A 27 -12.15 26.44 23.76
N SER A 28 -13.04 27.14 23.05
CA SER A 28 -13.02 27.61 21.65
C SER A 28 -11.94 28.62 21.21
N TYR A 29 -10.95 28.96 22.05
CA TYR A 29 -9.78 29.72 21.60
C TYR A 29 -8.49 29.33 22.34
N CYS A 30 -7.37 29.32 21.61
CA CYS A 30 -6.02 29.14 22.14
C CYS A 30 -5.48 30.51 22.58
N THR A 31 -5.13 30.66 23.85
CA THR A 31 -4.57 31.91 24.35
C THR A 31 -3.11 32.07 23.89
N LYS A 32 -2.64 33.31 23.71
CA LYS A 32 -1.23 33.60 23.38
C LYS A 32 -0.25 32.97 24.37
N LYS A 33 -0.63 32.85 25.65
CA LYS A 33 0.17 32.18 26.68
C LYS A 33 0.30 30.69 26.41
N GLN A 34 -0.80 29.99 26.12
CA GLN A 34 -0.79 28.57 25.79
C GLN A 34 0.02 28.30 24.51
N TRP A 35 -0.18 29.12 23.47
CA TRP A 35 0.63 29.03 22.25
C TRP A 35 2.12 29.22 22.53
N ASN A 36 2.49 30.27 23.27
CA ASN A 36 3.89 30.53 23.59
C ASN A 36 4.50 29.41 24.44
N THR A 37 3.75 28.83 25.38
CA THR A 37 4.21 27.68 26.17
C THR A 37 4.48 26.48 25.27
N TRP A 38 3.51 26.08 24.45
CA TRP A 38 3.67 24.98 23.49
C TRP A 38 4.82 25.24 22.51
N SER A 39 4.86 26.42 21.90
CA SER A 39 5.93 26.81 20.97
C SER A 39 7.31 26.85 21.64
N SER A 40 7.41 27.28 22.90
CA SER A 40 8.66 27.28 23.66
C SER A 40 9.13 25.90 24.08
N GLU A 41 8.20 25.00 24.43
CA GLU A 41 8.50 23.59 24.74
C GLU A 41 8.96 22.83 23.48
N ASN A 42 8.59 23.33 22.30
CA ASN A 42 8.82 22.69 21.01
C ASN A 42 9.91 23.38 20.17
N LEU A 43 10.57 24.42 20.71
CA LEU A 43 11.51 25.26 19.95
C LEU A 43 12.71 24.46 19.42
N ASP A 44 13.10 23.40 20.12
CA ASP A 44 14.24 22.54 19.80
C ASP A 44 13.87 21.33 18.92
N TRP A 45 12.59 21.15 18.57
CA TRP A 45 12.13 20.00 17.82
C TRP A 45 12.30 20.20 16.32
N ASP A 46 12.87 19.19 15.65
CA ASP A 46 12.83 19.14 14.20
C ASP A 46 11.40 18.83 13.69
N VAL A 47 11.17 19.06 12.39
CA VAL A 47 9.86 18.87 11.77
C VAL A 47 9.30 17.44 11.95
N GLY A 48 10.17 16.44 11.99
CA GLY A 48 9.76 15.05 12.18
C GLY A 48 9.29 14.76 13.61
N GLU A 49 9.91 15.39 14.60
CA GLU A 49 9.44 15.34 15.99
C GLU A 49 8.14 16.10 16.19
N VAL A 50 8.02 17.29 15.60
CA VAL A 50 6.78 18.07 15.62
C VAL A 50 5.64 17.27 14.98
N PHE A 51 5.88 16.64 13.83
CA PHE A 51 4.93 15.74 13.17
C PHE A 51 4.50 14.60 14.11
N PHE A 52 5.46 13.81 14.60
CA PHE A 52 5.17 12.61 15.39
C PHE A 52 4.32 12.92 16.63
N ARG A 53 4.66 14.00 17.35
CA ARG A 53 3.94 14.42 18.56
C ARG A 53 2.59 15.06 18.29
N THR A 54 2.42 15.69 17.12
CA THR A 54 1.15 16.28 16.71
C THR A 54 0.14 15.21 16.32
N VAL A 55 0.59 14.17 15.61
CA VAL A 55 -0.27 13.08 15.15
C VAL A 55 -0.76 12.23 16.33
N LYS A 56 0.16 11.63 17.09
CA LYS A 56 -0.18 10.67 18.16
C LYS A 56 -1.12 11.25 19.22
N GLU A 57 -1.82 10.41 19.96
CA GLU A 57 -2.53 10.86 21.17
C GLU A 57 -1.59 11.32 22.31
N ASP A 58 -2.14 12.11 23.24
CA ASP A 58 -1.40 12.57 24.41
C ASP A 58 -0.97 11.34 25.25
N GLU A 59 0.22 11.40 25.84
CA GLU A 59 0.81 10.30 26.63
C GLU A 59 1.10 8.98 25.88
N SER A 60 0.66 8.83 24.61
CA SER A 60 1.04 7.69 23.77
C SER A 60 2.51 7.77 23.32
N GLU A 61 3.18 6.64 23.16
CA GLU A 61 4.53 6.55 22.57
C GLU A 61 4.52 6.11 21.11
N VAL A 62 3.33 5.89 20.55
CA VAL A 62 3.11 5.37 19.18
C VAL A 62 1.94 6.09 18.51
N ILE A 63 1.90 6.06 17.19
CA ILE A 63 0.76 6.52 16.39
C ILE A 63 -0.08 5.30 16.01
N VAL A 64 -1.39 5.37 16.24
CA VAL A 64 -2.35 4.38 15.74
C VAL A 64 -3.15 4.94 14.57
N LYS A 65 -3.92 4.10 13.88
CA LYS A 65 -4.62 4.50 12.65
C LYS A 65 -5.56 5.69 12.83
N ASP A 66 -6.31 5.71 13.94
CA ASP A 66 -7.34 6.72 14.21
C ASP A 66 -6.74 8.11 14.46
N ASP A 67 -5.46 8.17 14.86
CA ASP A 67 -4.74 9.43 15.12
C ASP A 67 -4.61 10.30 13.85
N PHE A 68 -4.67 9.69 12.66
CA PHE A 68 -4.62 10.40 11.38
C PHE A 68 -5.97 10.99 10.97
N ILE A 69 -7.09 10.47 11.47
CA ILE A 69 -8.44 10.87 11.02
C ILE A 69 -8.65 12.38 11.11
N PRO A 70 -8.32 13.08 12.22
CA PRO A 70 -8.53 14.53 12.30
C PRO A 70 -7.72 15.32 11.27
N ILE A 71 -6.52 14.85 10.93
CA ILE A 71 -5.62 15.51 9.99
C ILE A 71 -6.13 15.32 8.56
N ILE A 72 -6.51 14.10 8.19
CA ILE A 72 -7.06 13.80 6.85
C ILE A 72 -8.43 14.46 6.65
N THR A 73 -9.25 14.54 7.70
CA THR A 73 -10.50 15.30 7.68
C THR A 73 -10.25 16.78 7.38
N SER A 74 -9.25 17.39 8.03
CA SER A 74 -8.90 18.78 7.74
C SER A 74 -8.32 18.96 6.34
N LEU A 75 -7.55 18.00 5.83
CA LEU A 75 -7.06 18.01 4.44
C LEU A 75 -8.23 18.03 3.45
N LEU A 76 -9.19 17.11 3.60
CA LEU A 76 -10.39 17.03 2.75
C LEU A 76 -11.23 18.32 2.76
N GLN A 77 -11.24 19.05 3.87
CA GLN A 77 -11.97 20.31 4.00
C GLN A 77 -11.26 21.52 3.40
N THR A 78 -9.94 21.46 3.19
CA THR A 78 -9.14 22.65 2.88
C THR A 78 -8.30 22.56 1.62
N HIS A 79 -8.04 21.35 1.10
CA HIS A 79 -7.20 21.15 -0.06
C HIS A 79 -7.98 21.40 -1.37
N PRO A 80 -7.50 22.28 -2.27
CA PRO A 80 -8.23 22.63 -3.50
C PRO A 80 -8.43 21.42 -4.42
N GLY A 81 -7.40 20.57 -4.57
CA GLY A 81 -7.48 19.33 -5.35
C GLY A 81 -8.43 18.25 -4.81
N LEU A 82 -9.13 18.48 -3.69
CA LEU A 82 -10.13 17.57 -3.12
C LEU A 82 -11.49 18.25 -2.90
N GLU A 83 -11.66 19.51 -3.30
CA GLU A 83 -12.89 20.29 -3.07
C GLU A 83 -14.14 19.60 -3.66
N PHE A 84 -13.97 18.92 -4.80
CA PHE A 84 -15.05 18.19 -5.46
C PHE A 84 -15.61 17.03 -4.62
N LEU A 85 -14.87 16.52 -3.62
CA LEU A 85 -15.35 15.48 -2.70
C LEU A 85 -16.21 16.02 -1.57
N SER A 86 -16.29 17.34 -1.37
CA SER A 86 -16.95 17.98 -0.21
C SER A 86 -18.40 17.54 0.02
N GLU A 87 -19.15 17.25 -1.05
CA GLU A 87 -20.54 16.80 -1.00
C GLU A 87 -20.68 15.26 -0.94
N HIS A 88 -19.59 14.51 -1.09
CA HIS A 88 -19.57 13.04 -1.19
C HIS A 88 -19.01 12.39 0.07
N LYS A 89 -19.79 12.40 1.16
CA LYS A 89 -19.36 11.89 2.47
C LYS A 89 -18.83 10.44 2.44
N GLU A 90 -19.47 9.55 1.69
CA GLU A 90 -19.00 8.16 1.57
C GLU A 90 -17.62 8.08 0.94
N PHE A 91 -17.37 8.84 -0.14
CA PHE A 91 -16.05 8.89 -0.79
C PHE A 91 -15.00 9.51 0.12
N GLN A 92 -15.35 10.52 0.94
CA GLN A 92 -14.44 11.08 1.94
C GLN A 92 -14.02 10.04 2.99
N GLU A 93 -14.96 9.23 3.47
CA GLU A 93 -14.68 8.15 4.42
C GLU A 93 -13.76 7.10 3.78
N LYS A 94 -14.04 6.67 2.55
CA LYS A 94 -13.22 5.68 1.83
C LYS A 94 -11.84 6.23 1.47
N TYR A 95 -11.74 7.48 1.03
CA TYR A 95 -10.46 8.15 0.79
C TYR A 95 -9.62 8.22 2.06
N THR A 96 -10.23 8.58 3.20
CA THR A 96 -9.54 8.60 4.50
C THR A 96 -8.99 7.23 4.87
N VAL A 97 -9.81 6.18 4.73
CA VAL A 97 -9.38 4.79 4.95
C VAL A 97 -8.19 4.44 4.05
N THR A 98 -8.25 4.82 2.77
CA THR A 98 -7.19 4.54 1.79
C THR A 98 -5.88 5.23 2.11
N VAL A 99 -5.91 6.53 2.42
CA VAL A 99 -4.71 7.27 2.80
C VAL A 99 -4.05 6.64 4.03
N ILE A 100 -4.84 6.32 5.07
CA ILE A 100 -4.32 5.71 6.30
C ILE A 100 -3.74 4.32 6.03
N ALA A 101 -4.44 3.48 5.27
CA ALA A 101 -3.94 2.15 4.90
C ALA A 101 -2.61 2.24 4.14
N ARG A 102 -2.49 3.17 3.17
CA ARG A 102 -1.24 3.40 2.41
C ARG A 102 -0.10 3.90 3.30
N ILE A 103 -0.37 4.79 4.27
CA ILE A 103 0.64 5.22 5.25
C ILE A 103 1.16 4.02 6.04
N PHE A 104 0.28 3.17 6.55
CA PHE A 104 0.70 1.99 7.33
C PHE A 104 1.40 0.96 6.45
N TYR A 105 0.98 0.77 5.20
CA TYR A 105 1.62 -0.14 4.26
C TYR A 105 3.10 0.23 4.05
N GLU A 106 3.42 1.50 3.84
CA GLU A 106 4.81 1.94 3.59
C GLU A 106 5.67 2.08 4.87
N VAL A 107 5.04 2.43 5.99
CA VAL A 107 5.76 2.77 7.23
C VAL A 107 5.88 1.57 8.17
N ASP A 108 4.82 0.77 8.31
CA ASP A 108 4.74 -0.41 9.19
C ASP A 108 5.02 -1.72 8.45
N LYS A 109 6.25 -1.83 7.94
CA LYS A 109 6.69 -3.00 7.16
C LYS A 109 6.72 -4.32 7.95
N GLU A 110 6.71 -4.24 9.27
CA GLU A 110 6.69 -5.40 10.17
C GLU A 110 5.26 -5.79 10.58
N GLY A 111 4.25 -4.97 10.24
CA GLY A 111 2.86 -5.23 10.59
C GLY A 111 2.62 -5.20 12.10
N LEU A 112 3.23 -4.26 12.82
CA LEU A 112 3.05 -4.08 14.27
C LEU A 112 1.68 -3.48 14.63
N GLY A 113 1.02 -2.86 13.65
CA GLY A 113 -0.25 -2.16 13.78
C GLY A 113 -0.19 -0.77 14.41
N HIS A 114 1.02 -0.25 14.60
CA HIS A 114 1.27 1.09 15.13
C HIS A 114 2.60 1.64 14.61
N LEU A 115 2.72 2.96 14.52
CA LEU A 115 3.93 3.62 14.03
C LEU A 115 4.73 4.16 15.21
N THR A 116 5.97 3.68 15.35
CA THR A 116 6.91 4.23 16.33
C THR A 116 7.60 5.48 15.78
N ARG A 117 8.10 6.32 16.68
CA ARG A 117 8.93 7.48 16.34
C ARG A 117 10.06 7.13 15.36
N ARG A 118 10.73 6.00 15.58
CA ARG A 118 11.84 5.54 14.74
C ARG A 118 11.39 5.22 13.32
N MET A 119 10.23 4.58 13.15
CA MET A 119 9.68 4.25 11.84
C MET A 119 9.34 5.50 11.05
N CYS A 120 8.63 6.45 11.67
CA CYS A 120 8.29 7.72 11.04
C CYS A 120 9.54 8.50 10.60
N ARG A 121 10.60 8.49 11.42
CA ARG A 121 11.88 9.14 11.08
C ARG A 121 12.64 8.45 9.96
N LYS A 122 12.72 7.12 9.97
CA LYS A 122 13.41 6.34 8.94
C LYS A 122 12.79 6.55 7.56
N ARG A 123 11.46 6.77 7.50
CA ARG A 123 10.70 6.99 6.26
C ARG A 123 10.43 8.44 5.93
N ARG A 124 10.79 9.38 6.83
CA ARG A 124 10.54 10.82 6.67
C ARG A 124 9.07 11.11 6.32
N VAL A 125 8.14 10.45 7.02
CA VAL A 125 6.69 10.44 6.68
C VAL A 125 6.12 11.85 6.50
N TRP A 126 6.60 12.81 7.29
CA TRP A 126 6.17 14.21 7.22
C TRP A 126 6.40 14.86 5.84
N GLU A 127 7.31 14.35 5.01
CA GLU A 127 7.61 14.95 3.70
C GLU A 127 6.46 14.83 2.72
N ALA A 128 5.76 13.69 2.71
CA ALA A 128 4.56 13.54 1.90
C ALA A 128 3.48 14.53 2.35
N PHE A 129 3.33 14.73 3.67
CA PHE A 129 2.39 15.72 4.21
C PHE A 129 2.78 17.15 3.85
N LEU A 130 4.08 17.50 3.91
CA LEU A 130 4.57 18.81 3.49
C LEU A 130 4.26 19.07 2.01
N ARG A 131 4.55 18.11 1.13
CA ARG A 131 4.22 18.19 -0.29
C ARG A 131 2.72 18.35 -0.53
N ALA A 132 1.88 17.60 0.19
CA ALA A 132 0.42 17.75 0.13
C ALA A 132 -0.09 19.11 0.65
N GLY A 133 0.73 19.87 1.37
CA GLY A 133 0.41 21.26 1.73
C GLY A 133 0.82 22.30 0.69
N GLU A 134 1.71 21.94 -0.23
CA GLU A 134 2.33 22.84 -1.21
C GLU A 134 1.75 22.64 -2.62
N GLU A 135 1.47 21.39 -3.01
CA GLU A 135 0.95 21.03 -4.33
C GLU A 135 -0.56 21.22 -4.41
N GLU A 136 -1.05 22.09 -5.31
CA GLU A 136 -2.50 22.29 -5.51
C GLU A 136 -3.19 21.06 -6.13
N ASP A 137 -2.45 20.31 -6.95
CA ASP A 137 -2.88 19.07 -7.57
C ASP A 137 -2.46 17.87 -6.71
N ILE A 138 -3.45 17.31 -5.99
CA ILE A 138 -3.21 16.22 -5.04
C ILE A 138 -2.70 14.94 -5.72
N ASN A 139 -2.94 14.75 -7.02
CA ASN A 139 -2.51 13.55 -7.76
C ASN A 139 -1.00 13.53 -8.00
N LYS A 140 -0.33 14.68 -7.95
CA LYS A 140 1.14 14.76 -7.97
C LYS A 140 1.78 14.25 -6.69
N VAL A 141 1.01 14.17 -5.59
CA VAL A 141 1.47 13.61 -4.32
C VAL A 141 1.09 12.14 -4.26
N MET A 142 1.82 11.33 -5.04
CA MET A 142 1.60 9.87 -5.16
C MET A 142 1.76 9.16 -3.81
N ASP A 143 2.67 9.63 -2.96
CA ASP A 143 2.83 9.18 -1.58
C ASP A 143 1.56 9.46 -0.78
N PHE A 144 0.79 8.41 -0.50
CA PHE A 144 -0.43 8.38 0.30
C PHE A 144 -1.66 9.09 -0.30
N PHE A 145 -1.51 10.29 -0.88
CA PHE A 145 -2.62 11.23 -1.06
C PHE A 145 -3.27 11.25 -2.46
N SER A 146 -2.62 10.73 -3.50
CA SER A 146 -3.19 10.71 -4.86
C SER A 146 -4.64 10.20 -4.88
N TYR A 147 -5.54 11.04 -5.43
CA TYR A 147 -6.95 10.70 -5.60
C TYR A 147 -7.13 9.63 -6.68
N GLU A 148 -6.34 9.67 -7.76
CA GLU A 148 -6.33 8.64 -8.80
C GLU A 148 -6.04 7.25 -8.21
N HIS A 149 -5.06 7.15 -7.31
CA HIS A 149 -4.75 5.89 -6.62
C HIS A 149 -5.93 5.40 -5.78
N PHE A 150 -6.58 6.31 -5.05
CA PHE A 150 -7.79 5.99 -4.30
C PHE A 150 -8.91 5.49 -5.23
N TYR A 151 -9.16 6.19 -6.33
CA TYR A 151 -10.23 5.87 -7.26
C TYR A 151 -10.05 4.47 -7.86
N VAL A 152 -8.83 4.15 -8.31
CA VAL A 152 -8.50 2.79 -8.80
C VAL A 152 -8.75 1.73 -7.74
N LEU A 153 -8.24 1.93 -6.52
CA LEU A 153 -8.46 0.97 -5.42
C LEU A 153 -9.95 0.78 -5.12
N TYR A 154 -10.72 1.85 -5.12
CA TYR A 154 -12.16 1.82 -4.86
C TYR A 154 -12.94 1.13 -5.98
N CYS A 155 -12.69 1.49 -7.25
CA CYS A 155 -13.34 0.89 -8.40
C CYS A 155 -13.02 -0.60 -8.50
N ARG A 156 -11.77 -1.02 -8.30
CA ARG A 156 -11.39 -2.44 -8.32
C ARG A 156 -12.05 -3.24 -7.20
N PHE A 157 -12.19 -2.67 -6.02
CA PHE A 157 -12.96 -3.30 -4.95
C PHE A 157 -14.43 -3.47 -5.35
N TRP A 158 -15.03 -2.39 -5.88
CA TRP A 158 -16.41 -2.35 -6.32
C TRP A 158 -16.70 -3.30 -7.49
N GLU A 159 -15.75 -3.53 -8.40
CA GLU A 159 -15.89 -4.50 -9.49
C GLU A 159 -15.99 -5.94 -8.96
N LEU A 160 -15.28 -6.27 -7.88
CA LEU A 160 -15.28 -7.61 -7.30
C LEU A 160 -16.47 -7.85 -6.36
N ASP A 161 -16.82 -6.88 -5.51
CA ASP A 161 -17.95 -6.92 -4.58
C ASP A 161 -19.29 -6.78 -5.33
N SER A 162 -19.75 -7.89 -5.91
CA SER A 162 -20.93 -7.92 -6.78
C SER A 162 -22.25 -7.81 -5.99
N ASP A 163 -22.30 -8.33 -4.77
CA ASP A 163 -23.47 -8.33 -3.90
C ASP A 163 -23.54 -7.15 -2.92
N ARG A 164 -22.52 -6.27 -2.94
CA ARG A 164 -22.49 -4.97 -2.27
C ARG A 164 -22.52 -5.08 -0.76
N ASP A 165 -21.92 -6.12 -0.21
CA ASP A 165 -21.85 -6.33 1.24
C ASP A 165 -20.60 -5.67 1.88
N TYR A 166 -19.78 -4.99 1.07
CA TYR A 166 -18.49 -4.40 1.41
C TYR A 166 -17.45 -5.41 1.91
N LYS A 167 -17.54 -6.63 1.41
CA LYS A 167 -16.59 -7.69 1.67
C LYS A 167 -16.26 -8.45 0.40
N ILE A 168 -15.04 -8.95 0.35
CA ILE A 168 -14.57 -9.80 -0.74
C ILE A 168 -14.43 -11.21 -0.19
N SER A 169 -15.20 -12.14 -0.75
CA SER A 169 -15.05 -13.57 -0.47
C SER A 169 -13.92 -14.18 -1.31
N ARG A 170 -13.54 -15.44 -1.02
CA ARG A 170 -12.64 -16.22 -1.88
C ARG A 170 -13.13 -16.29 -3.33
N ALA A 171 -14.44 -16.46 -3.51
CA ALA A 171 -15.05 -16.57 -4.83
C ALA A 171 -14.99 -15.26 -5.61
N ASP A 172 -15.05 -14.12 -4.92
CA ASP A 172 -14.90 -12.81 -5.56
C ASP A 172 -13.46 -12.54 -5.92
N LEU A 173 -12.52 -12.78 -4.99
CA LEU A 173 -11.09 -12.59 -5.27
C LEU A 173 -10.59 -13.49 -6.40
N LEU A 174 -11.14 -14.70 -6.55
CA LEU A 174 -10.81 -15.58 -7.67
C LEU A 174 -11.11 -14.96 -9.03
N LYS A 175 -12.02 -13.99 -9.14
CA LYS A 175 -12.33 -13.29 -10.41
C LYS A 175 -11.31 -12.21 -10.74
N TYR A 176 -10.44 -11.83 -9.80
CA TYR A 176 -9.45 -10.77 -9.97
C TYR A 176 -8.54 -10.99 -11.18
N GLY A 177 -8.40 -9.94 -12.00
CA GLY A 177 -7.52 -9.93 -13.18
C GLY A 177 -7.83 -11.07 -14.15
N ASP A 178 -9.12 -11.30 -14.45
CA ASP A 178 -9.59 -12.40 -15.31
C ASP A 178 -9.14 -13.78 -14.82
N HIS A 179 -9.33 -14.04 -13.54
CA HIS A 179 -8.85 -15.25 -12.87
C HIS A 179 -7.33 -15.42 -12.98
N SER A 180 -6.55 -14.35 -12.81
CA SER A 180 -5.08 -14.40 -12.92
C SER A 180 -4.44 -15.25 -11.81
N LEU A 181 -4.96 -15.14 -10.58
CA LEU A 181 -4.45 -15.84 -9.40
C LEU A 181 -4.92 -17.30 -9.32
N SER A 182 -4.05 -18.19 -8.83
CA SER A 182 -4.41 -19.59 -8.58
C SER A 182 -5.32 -19.71 -7.35
N HIS A 183 -6.19 -20.72 -7.31
CA HIS A 183 -7.02 -20.95 -6.13
C HIS A 183 -6.19 -21.21 -4.87
N ALA A 184 -5.05 -21.91 -5.03
CA ALA A 184 -4.14 -22.20 -3.92
C ALA A 184 -3.62 -20.91 -3.27
N ILE A 185 -3.18 -19.91 -4.04
CA ILE A 185 -2.74 -18.65 -3.43
C ILE A 185 -3.91 -17.86 -2.84
N VAL A 186 -5.08 -17.90 -3.48
CA VAL A 186 -6.27 -17.23 -2.94
C VAL A 186 -6.62 -17.80 -1.56
N ASP A 187 -6.61 -19.12 -1.39
CA ASP A 187 -6.85 -19.72 -0.07
C ASP A 187 -5.85 -19.22 0.97
N ARG A 188 -4.55 -19.17 0.62
CA ARG A 188 -3.50 -18.65 1.51
C ARG A 188 -3.67 -17.17 1.87
N ILE A 189 -4.18 -16.35 0.95
CA ILE A 189 -4.48 -14.94 1.23
C ILE A 189 -5.51 -14.84 2.37
N PHE A 190 -6.55 -15.65 2.34
CA PHE A 190 -7.57 -15.64 3.40
C PHE A 190 -7.10 -16.34 4.67
N GLU A 191 -6.18 -17.30 4.60
CA GLU A 191 -5.65 -17.98 5.77
C GLU A 191 -4.62 -17.14 6.53
N ASN A 192 -3.61 -16.59 5.83
CA ASN A 192 -2.37 -16.14 6.46
C ASN A 192 -1.85 -14.78 6.00
N ALA A 193 -2.40 -14.18 4.95
CA ALA A 193 -1.87 -12.90 4.46
C ALA A 193 -1.82 -11.84 5.57
N PRO A 194 -0.71 -11.09 5.67
CA PRO A 194 -0.65 -9.89 6.49
C PRO A 194 -1.78 -8.93 6.13
N ARG A 195 -2.49 -8.44 7.14
CA ARG A 195 -3.55 -7.46 7.00
C ARG A 195 -3.13 -6.13 7.63
N PRO A 196 -3.78 -5.02 7.26
CA PRO A 196 -3.60 -3.74 7.94
C PRO A 196 -3.67 -3.88 9.46
N PHE A 197 -2.90 -3.02 10.13
CA PHE A 197 -2.95 -2.84 11.58
C PHE A 197 -2.58 -4.09 12.40
N GLY A 198 -1.72 -4.95 11.85
CA GLY A 198 -1.20 -6.15 12.53
C GLY A 198 -2.18 -7.31 12.60
N ARG A 199 -3.29 -7.25 11.87
CA ARG A 199 -4.19 -8.40 11.66
C ARG A 199 -3.57 -9.40 10.68
N ARG A 200 -4.07 -10.63 10.66
CA ARG A 200 -3.67 -11.69 9.73
C ARG A 200 -4.86 -12.58 9.38
N GLY A 201 -4.96 -12.98 8.12
CA GLY A 201 -6.04 -13.86 7.63
C GLY A 201 -7.45 -13.29 7.83
N GLY A 202 -8.46 -14.13 7.63
CA GLY A 202 -9.88 -13.82 7.78
C GLY A 202 -10.75 -14.66 6.83
N GLU A 203 -12.02 -14.88 7.19
CA GLU A 203 -12.97 -15.54 6.28
C GLU A 203 -13.32 -14.66 5.08
N GLU A 204 -13.32 -13.35 5.30
CA GLU A 204 -13.70 -12.30 4.35
C GLU A 204 -12.63 -11.19 4.39
N MET A 205 -12.52 -10.44 3.30
CA MET A 205 -11.57 -9.34 3.15
C MET A 205 -12.35 -8.02 3.04
N GLY A 206 -12.17 -7.12 4.02
CA GLY A 206 -12.76 -5.78 3.94
C GLY A 206 -11.98 -4.84 3.01
N TYR A 207 -12.50 -3.63 2.78
CA TYR A 207 -11.83 -2.64 1.93
C TYR A 207 -10.40 -2.31 2.36
N GLU A 208 -10.14 -2.16 3.66
CA GLU A 208 -8.79 -1.95 4.22
C GLU A 208 -7.83 -3.08 3.83
N ASP A 209 -8.30 -4.33 3.95
CA ASP A 209 -7.52 -5.53 3.67
C ASP A 209 -7.26 -5.69 2.17
N PHE A 210 -8.24 -5.30 1.33
CA PHE A 210 -8.12 -5.29 -0.12
C PHE A 210 -7.08 -4.29 -0.62
N ILE A 211 -6.94 -3.14 0.03
CA ILE A 211 -5.89 -2.17 -0.32
C ILE A 211 -4.50 -2.79 -0.16
N TYR A 212 -4.26 -3.51 0.95
CA TYR A 212 -2.99 -4.21 1.15
C TYR A 212 -2.76 -5.27 0.06
N PHE A 213 -3.80 -6.06 -0.26
CA PHE A 213 -3.74 -7.02 -1.35
C PHE A 213 -3.36 -6.34 -2.68
N MET A 214 -4.04 -5.28 -3.08
CA MET A 214 -3.79 -4.58 -4.35
C MET A 214 -2.38 -4.00 -4.43
N LEU A 215 -1.92 -3.31 -3.37
CA LEU A 215 -0.57 -2.76 -3.31
C LEU A 215 0.50 -3.85 -3.38
N SER A 216 0.24 -5.01 -2.76
CA SER A 216 1.14 -6.16 -2.81
C SER A 216 1.11 -6.90 -4.14
N GLU A 217 -0.06 -6.98 -4.79
CA GLU A 217 -0.25 -7.70 -6.05
C GLU A 217 0.33 -6.93 -7.23
N GLU A 218 0.13 -5.61 -7.28
CA GLU A 218 0.57 -4.76 -8.38
C GLU A 218 2.02 -4.28 -8.27
N ASN A 219 2.61 -4.30 -7.07
CA ASN A 219 4.03 -4.02 -6.87
C ASN A 219 4.70 -5.10 -5.99
N LYS A 220 4.88 -6.30 -6.56
CA LYS A 220 5.51 -7.45 -5.89
C LYS A 220 6.99 -7.25 -5.53
N GLN A 221 7.60 -6.15 -5.97
CA GLN A 221 9.01 -5.83 -5.74
C GLN A 221 9.24 -5.07 -4.44
N ASN A 222 8.22 -4.39 -3.92
CA ASN A 222 8.28 -3.70 -2.63
C ASN A 222 8.50 -4.70 -1.48
N GLU A 223 9.35 -4.35 -0.51
CA GLU A 223 9.58 -5.13 0.73
C GLU A 223 8.31 -5.63 1.42
N VAL A 224 7.25 -4.82 1.48
CA VAL A 224 5.97 -5.19 2.11
C VAL A 224 5.26 -6.27 1.30
N ALA A 225 5.27 -6.13 -0.03
CA ALA A 225 4.70 -7.11 -0.94
C ALA A 225 5.46 -8.44 -0.91
N VAL A 226 6.80 -8.37 -0.88
CA VAL A 226 7.66 -9.56 -0.71
C VAL A 226 7.27 -10.30 0.56
N ARG A 227 7.16 -9.60 1.70
CA ARG A 227 6.74 -10.21 2.97
C ARG A 227 5.31 -10.76 2.89
N TYR A 228 4.39 -10.03 2.26
CA TYR A 228 3.00 -10.45 2.08
C TYR A 228 2.91 -11.80 1.35
N TRP A 229 3.61 -11.94 0.22
CA TRP A 229 3.59 -13.16 -0.58
C TRP A 229 4.41 -14.28 0.04
N PHE A 230 5.54 -13.95 0.67
CA PHE A 230 6.35 -14.93 1.38
C PHE A 230 5.53 -15.62 2.47
N GLU A 231 4.81 -14.87 3.29
CA GLU A 231 3.96 -15.43 4.36
C GLU A 231 2.81 -16.30 3.81
N CYS A 232 2.30 -15.98 2.63
CA CYS A 232 1.29 -16.80 1.98
C CYS A 232 1.87 -18.12 1.47
N LEU A 233 3.10 -18.10 0.96
CA LEU A 233 3.76 -19.24 0.34
C LEU A 233 4.48 -20.16 1.31
N ASP A 234 4.92 -19.64 2.45
CA ASP A 234 5.55 -20.40 3.52
C ASP A 234 4.48 -21.25 4.23
N ILE A 235 4.38 -22.53 3.87
CA ILE A 235 3.29 -23.40 4.32
C ILE A 235 3.53 -23.85 5.75
N ASP A 236 4.76 -24.18 6.12
CA ASP A 236 5.13 -24.68 7.44
C ASP A 236 5.56 -23.57 8.41
N GLY A 237 5.81 -22.35 7.90
CA GLY A 237 6.06 -21.16 8.70
C GLY A 237 7.46 -21.14 9.29
N ASP A 238 8.43 -21.83 8.67
CA ASP A 238 9.80 -21.91 9.16
C ASP A 238 10.68 -20.70 8.75
N GLY A 239 10.12 -19.80 7.92
CA GLY A 239 10.79 -18.61 7.41
C GLY A 239 11.65 -18.86 6.17
N VAL A 240 11.53 -20.03 5.53
CA VAL A 240 12.23 -20.43 4.32
C VAL A 240 11.22 -20.95 3.29
N LEU A 241 11.20 -20.38 2.09
CA LEU A 241 10.47 -21.01 0.99
C LEU A 241 11.30 -22.17 0.44
N SER A 242 10.95 -23.37 0.86
CA SER A 242 11.59 -24.59 0.42
C SER A 242 11.19 -24.95 -1.01
N THR A 243 11.94 -25.86 -1.63
CA THR A 243 11.56 -26.44 -2.93
C THR A 243 10.17 -27.08 -2.89
N MET A 244 9.75 -27.64 -1.75
CA MET A 244 8.45 -28.30 -1.64
C MET A 244 7.30 -27.30 -1.58
N ASP A 245 7.48 -26.19 -0.85
CA ASP A 245 6.50 -25.10 -0.79
C ASP A 245 6.24 -24.58 -2.20
N MET A 246 7.30 -24.15 -2.88
CA MET A 246 7.23 -23.62 -4.23
C MET A 246 6.63 -24.63 -5.22
N LYS A 247 7.05 -25.90 -5.16
CA LYS A 247 6.55 -26.94 -6.07
C LYS A 247 5.05 -27.17 -5.90
N SER A 248 4.52 -27.05 -4.69
CA SER A 248 3.08 -27.23 -4.43
C SER A 248 2.21 -26.22 -5.20
N PHE A 249 2.61 -24.94 -5.20
CA PHE A 249 1.93 -23.88 -5.96
C PHE A 249 2.18 -24.01 -7.46
N TYR A 250 3.42 -24.29 -7.87
CA TYR A 250 3.75 -24.44 -9.30
C TYR A 250 3.02 -25.63 -9.96
N ASN A 251 2.74 -26.71 -9.22
CA ASN A 251 1.93 -27.82 -9.74
C ASN A 251 0.50 -27.37 -10.12
N VAL A 252 -0.10 -26.50 -9.30
CA VAL A 252 -1.41 -25.90 -9.64
C VAL A 252 -1.26 -25.00 -10.86
N GLN A 253 -0.20 -24.21 -10.91
CA GLN A 253 0.01 -23.25 -11.99
C GLN A 253 0.32 -23.92 -13.34
N SER A 254 1.12 -24.97 -13.34
CA SER A 254 1.40 -25.81 -14.51
C SER A 254 0.15 -26.51 -15.04
N HIS A 255 -0.71 -27.01 -14.16
CA HIS A 255 -2.00 -27.55 -14.58
C HIS A 255 -2.87 -26.49 -15.27
N ARG A 256 -2.94 -25.27 -14.72
CA ARG A 256 -3.66 -24.15 -15.35
C ARG A 256 -3.11 -23.80 -16.73
N MET A 257 -1.78 -23.77 -16.89
CA MET A 257 -1.13 -23.56 -18.19
C MET A 257 -1.52 -24.62 -19.21
N GLN A 258 -1.52 -25.90 -18.83
CA GLN A 258 -1.94 -27.01 -19.71
C GLN A 258 -3.40 -26.87 -20.14
N CYS A 259 -4.30 -26.52 -19.21
CA CYS A 259 -5.72 -26.36 -19.51
C CYS A 259 -5.99 -25.21 -20.50
N LEU A 260 -5.16 -24.17 -20.48
CA LEU A 260 -5.26 -23.02 -21.39
C LEU A 260 -4.43 -23.21 -22.67
N GLY A 261 -3.77 -24.37 -22.84
CA GLY A 261 -2.99 -24.70 -24.04
C GLY A 261 -1.63 -24.00 -24.13
N HIS A 262 -1.08 -23.53 -23.01
CA HIS A 262 0.28 -23.01 -22.94
C HIS A 262 1.30 -24.15 -22.75
N ASP A 263 2.50 -23.95 -23.31
CA ASP A 263 3.64 -24.83 -23.06
C ASP A 263 4.07 -24.72 -21.59
N VAL A 264 4.32 -25.87 -20.96
CA VAL A 264 4.73 -25.94 -19.56
C VAL A 264 6.20 -26.26 -19.45
N VAL A 265 6.93 -25.37 -18.79
CA VAL A 265 8.33 -25.59 -18.41
C VAL A 265 8.38 -26.45 -17.14
N PRO A 266 9.26 -27.47 -17.05
CA PRO A 266 9.46 -28.22 -15.81
C PRO A 266 9.82 -27.30 -14.64
N PHE A 267 9.32 -27.62 -13.45
CA PHE A 267 9.55 -26.80 -12.25
C PHE A 267 11.05 -26.64 -11.94
N GLU A 268 11.83 -27.69 -12.15
CA GLU A 268 13.26 -27.71 -11.90
C GLU A 268 14.00 -26.67 -12.78
N ASP A 269 13.55 -26.44 -14.00
CA ASP A 269 14.14 -25.45 -14.92
C ASP A 269 13.74 -24.02 -14.52
N VAL A 270 12.46 -23.81 -14.18
CA VAL A 270 11.98 -22.53 -13.65
C VAL A 270 12.71 -22.17 -12.36
N LEU A 271 12.87 -23.12 -11.44
CA LEU A 271 13.56 -22.90 -10.18
C LEU A 271 15.04 -22.53 -10.41
N CYS A 272 15.73 -23.22 -11.32
CA CYS A 272 17.10 -22.86 -11.70
C CYS A 272 17.17 -21.42 -12.23
N GLN A 273 16.27 -21.05 -13.14
CA GLN A 273 16.19 -19.70 -13.70
C GLN A 273 15.95 -18.65 -12.60
N MET A 274 15.03 -18.91 -11.68
CA MET A 274 14.74 -17.98 -10.58
C MET A 274 15.89 -17.88 -9.58
N TYR A 275 16.62 -18.97 -9.33
CA TYR A 275 17.81 -18.95 -8.48
C TYR A 275 18.97 -18.17 -9.12
N ASP A 276 19.11 -18.20 -10.44
CA ASP A 276 20.09 -17.38 -11.15
C ASP A 276 19.77 -15.87 -11.06
N LEU A 277 18.47 -15.53 -10.99
CA LEU A 277 17.99 -14.16 -10.82
C LEU A 277 18.12 -13.68 -9.37
N ILE A 278 17.66 -14.48 -8.40
CA ILE A 278 17.59 -14.11 -6.97
C ILE A 278 18.94 -14.29 -6.25
N LYS A 279 19.72 -15.31 -6.67
CA LYS A 279 21.00 -15.69 -6.07
C LYS A 279 20.92 -15.84 -4.54
N PRO A 280 20.08 -16.77 -4.05
CA PRO A 280 19.92 -16.98 -2.63
C PRO A 280 21.24 -17.40 -1.97
N GLN A 281 21.47 -16.95 -0.74
CA GLN A 281 22.71 -17.29 -0.02
C GLN A 281 22.68 -18.71 0.57
N GLY A 282 21.49 -19.19 0.92
CA GLY A 282 21.25 -20.52 1.48
C GLY A 282 21.12 -21.63 0.42
N LYS A 283 21.23 -22.89 0.85
CA LYS A 283 21.00 -24.07 0.00
C LYS A 283 19.62 -24.70 0.17
N ASP A 284 18.96 -24.42 1.29
CA ASP A 284 17.74 -25.11 1.71
C ASP A 284 16.45 -24.45 1.16
N GLY A 285 16.56 -23.28 0.55
CA GLY A 285 15.45 -22.52 0.00
C GLY A 285 15.81 -21.05 -0.17
N VAL A 286 14.79 -20.20 -0.33
CA VAL A 286 14.94 -18.75 -0.39
C VAL A 286 14.30 -18.10 0.84
N VAL A 287 14.93 -17.08 1.39
CA VAL A 287 14.41 -16.31 2.54
C VAL A 287 14.03 -14.89 2.11
N VAL A 288 13.21 -14.19 2.90
CA VAL A 288 12.78 -12.80 2.60
C VAL A 288 13.97 -11.90 2.24
N SER A 289 15.08 -11.99 2.98
CA SER A 289 16.26 -11.15 2.73
C SER A 289 16.92 -11.39 1.37
N ASP A 290 16.75 -12.56 0.76
CA ASP A 290 17.30 -12.84 -0.57
C ASP A 290 16.60 -11.98 -1.64
N PHE A 291 15.30 -11.70 -1.49
CA PHE A 291 14.53 -10.85 -2.40
C PHE A 291 14.77 -9.36 -2.22
N LEU A 292 15.28 -8.94 -1.07
CA LEU A 292 15.54 -7.53 -0.72
C LEU A 292 16.97 -7.08 -1.09
N GLN A 293 17.71 -7.93 -1.80
CA GLN A 293 19.03 -7.59 -2.32
C GLN A 293 18.88 -6.60 -3.49
N PRO A 294 19.76 -5.58 -3.61
CA PRO A 294 19.67 -4.58 -4.68
C PRO A 294 19.69 -5.17 -6.09
N GLU A 295 20.34 -6.33 -6.28
CA GLU A 295 20.39 -7.03 -7.56
C GLU A 295 19.05 -7.68 -7.94
N CYS A 296 18.16 -7.88 -6.97
CA CYS A 296 16.87 -8.55 -7.11
C CYS A 296 15.69 -7.60 -7.29
N ASP A 297 15.89 -6.29 -7.10
CA ASP A 297 14.83 -5.28 -7.06
C ASP A 297 13.86 -5.39 -8.25
N LYS A 298 14.34 -5.78 -9.45
CA LYS A 298 13.53 -5.86 -10.68
C LYS A 298 12.94 -7.24 -11.01
N VAL A 299 13.27 -8.26 -10.21
CA VAL A 299 12.96 -9.66 -10.51
C VAL A 299 12.38 -10.42 -9.32
N SER A 300 12.35 -9.81 -8.13
CA SER A 300 11.79 -10.39 -6.91
C SER A 300 10.32 -10.81 -7.07
N GLY A 301 9.54 -10.07 -7.85
CA GLY A 301 8.15 -10.41 -8.19
C GLY A 301 7.99 -11.60 -9.14
N ALA A 302 9.01 -11.92 -9.96
CA ALA A 302 8.88 -12.90 -11.04
C ALA A 302 8.70 -14.33 -10.53
N LEU A 303 9.37 -14.69 -9.43
CA LEU A 303 9.17 -15.98 -8.79
C LEU A 303 7.73 -16.10 -8.25
N PHE A 304 7.20 -15.06 -7.61
CA PHE A 304 5.83 -15.07 -7.13
C PHE A 304 4.81 -15.24 -8.26
N ASP A 305 4.98 -14.50 -9.36
CA ASP A 305 4.11 -14.63 -10.52
C ASP A 305 4.20 -16.05 -11.11
N ALA A 306 5.40 -16.62 -11.27
CA ALA A 306 5.59 -17.99 -11.75
C ALA A 306 4.87 -19.05 -10.90
N LEU A 307 4.77 -18.82 -9.59
CA LEU A 307 4.13 -19.74 -8.67
C LEU A 307 2.60 -19.63 -8.68
N PHE A 308 2.03 -18.44 -8.90
CA PHE A 308 0.59 -18.27 -8.68
C PHE A 308 -0.15 -17.23 -9.54
N ASN A 309 0.52 -16.34 -10.27
CA ASN A 309 -0.14 -15.37 -11.16
C ASN A 309 0.19 -15.68 -12.62
N LEU A 310 -0.74 -16.35 -13.29
CA LEU A 310 -0.52 -16.83 -14.66
C LEU A 310 -0.33 -15.68 -15.66
N ASN A 311 -1.17 -14.65 -15.58
CA ASN A 311 -1.16 -13.57 -16.57
C ASN A 311 0.15 -12.78 -16.49
N LYS A 312 0.60 -12.43 -15.28
CA LYS A 312 1.87 -11.73 -15.07
C LYS A 312 3.08 -12.63 -15.38
N TYR A 313 3.01 -13.94 -15.10
CA TYR A 313 4.06 -14.87 -15.48
C TYR A 313 4.25 -14.97 -17.00
N LEU A 314 3.16 -15.10 -17.77
CA LEU A 314 3.23 -15.12 -19.23
C LEU A 314 3.75 -13.80 -19.80
N GLN A 315 3.35 -12.67 -19.22
CA GLN A 315 3.89 -11.35 -19.60
C GLN A 315 5.40 -11.27 -19.33
N PHE A 316 5.88 -11.81 -18.21
CA PHE A 316 7.30 -11.87 -17.89
C PHE A 316 8.09 -12.75 -18.88
N GLU A 317 7.59 -13.93 -19.23
CA GLU A 317 8.23 -14.83 -20.21
C GLU A 317 8.26 -14.20 -21.62
N SER A 318 7.22 -13.44 -21.97
CA SER A 318 7.12 -12.73 -23.25
C SER A 318 7.78 -11.34 -23.26
N ARG A 319 8.55 -10.98 -22.22
CA ARG A 319 9.11 -9.64 -22.06
C ARG A 319 9.87 -9.15 -23.30
N ASP A 320 9.44 -8.02 -23.82
CA ASP A 320 10.12 -7.33 -24.91
C ASP A 320 11.19 -6.38 -24.32
N PRO A 321 12.48 -6.54 -24.70
CA PRO A 321 13.55 -5.61 -24.30
C PRO A 321 13.26 -4.14 -24.61
N PHE A 322 12.44 -3.85 -25.63
CA PHE A 322 12.04 -2.48 -25.97
C PHE A 322 11.04 -1.92 -24.96
N LEU A 323 10.01 -2.69 -24.59
CA LEU A 323 9.04 -2.28 -23.57
C LEU A 323 9.70 -2.09 -22.20
N GLU A 324 10.63 -2.96 -21.85
CA GLU A 324 11.41 -2.84 -20.60
C GLU A 324 12.32 -1.61 -20.59
N ARG A 325 12.74 -1.13 -21.77
CA ARG A 325 13.47 0.15 -21.87
C ARG A 325 12.52 1.33 -21.67
N THR A 326 11.35 1.32 -22.30
CA THR A 326 10.34 2.38 -22.12
C THR A 326 9.91 2.50 -20.66
N LYS A 327 9.66 1.38 -19.97
CA LYS A 327 9.35 1.37 -18.53
C LYS A 327 10.46 1.99 -17.65
N ARG A 328 11.72 1.95 -18.08
CA ARG A 328 12.85 2.55 -17.34
C ARG A 328 12.99 4.05 -17.58
N GLU A 329 12.37 4.53 -18.65
CA GLU A 329 12.43 5.93 -19.07
C GLU A 329 11.14 6.67 -18.71
N ASP A 330 10.15 6.00 -18.09
CA ASP A 330 8.91 6.64 -17.63
C ASP A 330 9.08 7.41 -16.32
N GLU A 331 8.03 8.15 -15.95
CA GLU A 331 8.04 9.07 -14.81
C GLU A 331 7.69 8.39 -13.47
N PHE A 332 7.42 7.07 -13.47
CA PHE A 332 6.93 6.37 -12.29
C PHE A 332 8.07 5.77 -11.47
N ASP A 333 8.02 6.01 -10.16
CA ASP A 333 9.02 5.45 -9.24
C ASP A 333 8.83 3.95 -8.99
N ASN A 334 7.61 3.43 -9.18
CA ASN A 334 7.28 2.02 -8.94
C ASN A 334 6.11 1.51 -9.80
N ASP A 335 5.93 0.18 -9.79
CA ASP A 335 4.93 -0.51 -10.60
C ASP A 335 3.48 -0.21 -10.18
N TRP A 336 3.23 0.12 -8.89
CA TRP A 336 1.89 0.51 -8.42
C TRP A 336 1.46 1.85 -9.02
N ASP A 337 2.33 2.86 -8.99
CA ASP A 337 2.01 4.18 -9.53
C ASP A 337 1.73 4.10 -11.04
N ARG A 338 2.54 3.30 -11.76
CA ARG A 338 2.32 3.02 -13.18
C ARG A 338 0.98 2.32 -13.42
N TYR A 339 0.68 1.27 -12.65
CA TYR A 339 -0.58 0.54 -12.75
C TYR A 339 -1.77 1.47 -12.51
N ALA A 340 -1.73 2.25 -11.42
CA ALA A 340 -2.81 3.14 -11.04
C ALA A 340 -3.06 4.22 -12.09
N CYS A 341 -2.01 4.83 -12.65
CA CYS A 341 -2.17 5.81 -13.73
C CYS A 341 -2.83 5.18 -14.98
N VAL A 342 -2.35 4.02 -15.44
CA VAL A 342 -2.92 3.33 -16.61
C VAL A 342 -4.39 2.94 -16.36
N ASP A 343 -4.68 2.39 -15.19
CA ASP A 343 -6.02 1.90 -14.87
C ASP A 343 -7.01 3.04 -14.62
N TYR A 344 -6.57 4.14 -14.01
CA TYR A 344 -7.37 5.35 -13.86
C TYR A 344 -7.78 5.91 -15.23
N ASN A 345 -6.82 6.04 -16.15
CA ASN A 345 -7.11 6.52 -17.51
C ASN A 345 -8.10 5.60 -18.25
N ARG A 346 -7.97 4.27 -18.07
CA ARG A 346 -8.94 3.30 -18.62
C ARG A 346 -10.34 3.53 -18.04
N LEU A 347 -10.45 3.63 -16.72
CA LEU A 347 -11.73 3.84 -16.03
C LEU A 347 -12.39 5.16 -16.45
N ALA A 348 -11.61 6.25 -16.54
CA ALA A 348 -12.10 7.54 -16.99
C ALA A 348 -12.63 7.49 -18.43
N MET A 349 -11.90 6.83 -19.35
CA MET A 349 -12.36 6.64 -20.73
C MET A 349 -13.65 5.80 -20.82
N GLU A 350 -13.80 4.78 -19.97
CA GLU A 350 -15.02 3.96 -19.93
C GLU A 350 -16.22 4.75 -19.37
N GLU A 351 -15.99 5.67 -18.44
CA GLU A 351 -17.01 6.56 -17.88
C GLU A 351 -17.48 7.59 -18.91
N GLU A 352 -16.54 8.25 -19.61
CA GLU A 352 -16.84 9.18 -20.71
C GLU A 352 -17.63 8.53 -21.86
N GLN A 353 -17.46 7.23 -22.11
CA GLN A 353 -18.22 6.50 -23.14
C GLN A 353 -19.64 6.12 -22.70
N ARG A 354 -19.93 6.12 -21.39
CA ARG A 354 -21.25 5.80 -20.83
C ARG A 354 -22.15 7.03 -20.70
N GLU A 355 -21.55 8.21 -20.60
CA GLU A 355 -22.23 9.52 -20.69
C GLU A 355 -22.59 9.88 -22.13
#